data_AF-A0A1F6K6H4-F1
#
_entry.id   AF-A0A1F6K6H4-F1
#
_cell.length_a   1.000
_cell.length_b   1.000
_cell.length_c   1.000
_cell.angle_alpha   90.00
_cell.angle_beta   90.00
_cell.angle_gamma   90.00
#
_symmetry.space_group_name_H-M   'P 1'
#
loop_
_entity.id
_entity.type
_entity.pdbx_description
1 polymer ?
#
loop_
_entity_poly.entity_id
_entity_poly.type
_entity_poly.pdbx_seq_one_letter_code
_entity_poly.pdbx_strand_id
1 'polypeptide(L)'
;MSIFSRQTFFFIGILILCALMMMRALVKLSFQSLLGNRYKVEASGSSIRFYPSDSDEQIIKISPFDDYVYRDGEKEHLVTEPGYRLRNAIVYSALSIVKKTFFGTKELIWEIEGNNRWGKTKTTYRIWEEENTLSVERLVRADTFLFEAVGQSIVVCSSCVVVDPSAISAVTVIDSKDGKRAVISDTGNQTVFFHKDWGMLEFVTPVSHAQKKAKVFQFIRL
;
A
#
# COMPACT_ATOMS: atom_id res chain seq x y z
N MET A 1 -20.75 43.54 -31.83
CA MET A 1 -19.97 42.90 -30.75
C MET A 1 -18.64 42.48 -31.31
N SER A 2 -17.53 43.02 -30.78
CA SER A 2 -16.20 42.92 -31.40
C SER A 2 -15.63 41.50 -31.33
N ILE A 3 -14.89 41.12 -32.37
CA ILE A 3 -14.16 39.84 -32.48
C ILE A 3 -13.23 39.62 -31.27
N PHE A 4 -12.77 40.71 -30.65
CA PHE A 4 -11.98 40.73 -29.41
C PHE A 4 -12.69 40.12 -28.20
N SER A 5 -14.01 40.29 -28.05
CA SER A 5 -14.71 39.68 -26.90
C SER A 5 -14.80 38.16 -27.04
N ARG A 6 -15.03 37.67 -28.26
CA ARG A 6 -15.17 36.23 -28.56
C ARG A 6 -13.89 35.44 -28.34
N GLN A 7 -12.74 36.00 -28.74
CA GLN A 7 -11.43 35.39 -28.49
C GLN A 7 -11.11 35.35 -26.98
N THR A 8 -11.41 36.43 -26.26
CA THR A 8 -11.20 36.49 -24.81
C THR A 8 -12.05 35.45 -24.06
N PHE A 9 -13.33 35.29 -24.42
CA PHE A 9 -14.18 34.24 -23.84
C PHE A 9 -13.69 32.82 -24.16
N PHE A 10 -13.14 32.59 -25.35
CA PHE A 10 -12.57 31.29 -25.74
C PHE A 10 -11.32 30.95 -24.91
N PHE A 11 -10.41 31.91 -24.71
CA PHE A 11 -9.22 31.72 -23.87
C PHE A 11 -9.57 31.48 -22.40
N ILE A 12 -10.55 32.22 -21.85
CA ILE A 12 -11.05 31.99 -20.49
C ILE A 12 -11.65 30.58 -20.36
N GLY A 13 -12.40 30.12 -21.37
CA GLY A 13 -12.96 28.77 -21.40
C GLY A 13 -11.88 27.68 -21.38
N ILE A 14 -10.81 27.84 -22.16
CA ILE A 14 -9.67 26.91 -22.14
C ILE A 14 -8.96 26.92 -20.78
N LEU A 15 -8.72 28.09 -20.19
CA LEU A 15 -8.09 28.21 -18.87
C LEU A 15 -8.91 27.52 -17.77
N ILE A 16 -10.24 27.69 -17.79
CA ILE A 16 -11.14 26.99 -16.85
C ILE A 16 -11.08 25.49 -17.07
N LEU A 17 -11.06 25.02 -18.32
CA LEU A 17 -10.94 23.59 -18.63
C LEU A 17 -9.60 23.02 -18.16
N CYS A 18 -8.49 23.72 -18.39
CA CYS A 18 -7.16 23.34 -17.89
C CYS A 18 -7.13 23.32 -16.36
N ALA A 19 -7.69 24.33 -15.69
CA ALA A 19 -7.78 24.39 -14.24
C ALA A 19 -8.63 23.23 -13.67
N LEU A 20 -9.76 22.90 -14.31
CA LEU A 20 -10.58 21.74 -13.95
C LEU A 20 -9.84 20.41 -14.15
N MET A 21 -9.08 20.27 -15.24
CA MET A 21 -8.23 19.10 -15.48
C MET A 21 -7.10 18.99 -14.45
N MET A 22 -6.44 20.10 -14.10
CA MET A 22 -5.42 20.13 -13.04
C MET A 22 -6.03 19.81 -11.67
N MET A 23 -7.20 20.36 -11.32
CA MET A 23 -7.89 20.02 -10.08
C MET A 23 -8.27 18.53 -10.04
N ARG A 24 -8.72 17.94 -11.16
CA ARG A 24 -8.96 16.48 -11.23
C ARG A 24 -7.67 15.66 -11.06
N ALA A 25 -6.55 16.11 -11.61
CA ALA A 25 -5.25 15.47 -11.42
C ALA A 25 -4.76 15.58 -9.96
N LEU A 26 -4.98 16.73 -9.31
CA LEU A 26 -4.63 16.97 -7.92
C LEU A 26 -5.52 16.17 -6.94
N VAL A 27 -6.81 16.03 -7.22
CA VAL A 27 -7.71 15.16 -6.43
C VAL A 27 -7.30 13.68 -6.52
N LYS A 28 -6.68 13.26 -7.63
CA LYS A 28 -6.08 11.92 -7.80
C LYS A 28 -4.81 11.71 -6.97
N LEU A 29 -4.18 12.79 -6.51
CA LEU A 29 -3.06 12.80 -5.56
C LEU A 29 -3.58 13.07 -4.14
N SER A 30 -4.73 12.49 -3.77
CA SER A 30 -5.25 12.59 -2.41
C SER A 30 -4.31 11.85 -1.45
N PHE A 31 -3.44 12.63 -0.80
CA PHE A 31 -2.63 12.15 0.31
C PHE A 31 -3.49 12.18 1.56
N GLN A 32 -3.69 11.03 2.17
CA GLN A 32 -4.31 10.93 3.49
C GLN A 32 -3.21 10.72 4.50
N SER A 33 -3.17 11.55 5.55
CA SER A 33 -2.23 11.37 6.65
C SER A 33 -2.95 10.89 7.91
N LEU A 34 -2.43 9.82 8.50
CA LEU A 34 -2.71 9.49 9.90
C LEU A 34 -1.52 9.99 10.71
N LEU A 35 -1.77 10.99 11.55
CA LEU A 35 -0.79 11.47 12.53
C LEU A 35 -1.00 10.66 13.82
N GLY A 36 -0.01 9.85 14.16
CA GLY A 36 0.19 9.29 15.50
C GLY A 36 1.19 10.10 16.30
N ASN A 37 1.37 9.78 17.58
CA ASN A 37 2.27 10.56 18.47
C ASN A 37 3.76 10.40 18.12
N ARG A 38 4.16 9.30 17.47
CA ARG A 38 5.56 8.98 17.15
C ARG A 38 5.84 8.78 15.66
N TYR A 39 4.79 8.65 14.85
CA TYR A 39 4.89 8.31 13.45
C TYR A 39 3.84 9.04 12.64
N LYS A 40 4.22 9.38 11.41
CA LYS A 40 3.35 9.91 10.38
C LYS A 40 3.17 8.84 9.32
N VAL A 41 1.92 8.48 9.04
CA VAL A 41 1.57 7.57 7.95
C VAL A 41 1.01 8.41 6.81
N GLU A 42 1.62 8.34 5.64
CA GLU A 42 1.08 8.94 4.42
C GLU A 42 0.61 7.86 3.48
N ALA A 43 -0.62 7.96 3.00
CA ALA A 43 -1.16 7.06 2.01
C ALA A 43 -1.56 7.82 0.75
N SER A 44 -1.22 7.23 -0.40
CA SER A 44 -1.60 7.68 -1.73
C SER A 44 -2.34 6.55 -2.45
N GLY A 45 -2.79 6.81 -3.69
CA GLY A 45 -3.35 5.76 -4.53
C GLY A 45 -2.37 4.67 -4.98
N SER A 46 -1.08 4.77 -4.62
CA SER A 46 -0.05 3.80 -5.03
C SER A 46 0.85 3.28 -3.92
N SER A 47 0.89 3.93 -2.75
CA SER A 47 1.70 3.45 -1.63
C SER A 47 1.20 3.97 -0.31
N ILE A 48 1.51 3.24 0.76
CA ILE A 48 1.50 3.74 2.13
C ILE A 48 2.93 3.83 2.60
N ARG A 49 3.30 4.96 3.19
CA ARG A 49 4.65 5.27 3.65
C ARG A 49 4.62 5.63 5.13
N PHE A 50 5.62 5.16 5.84
CA PHE A 50 5.75 5.31 7.28
C PHE A 50 7.00 6.11 7.60
N TYR A 51 6.80 7.19 8.35
CA TYR A 51 7.83 8.13 8.75
C TYR A 51 7.83 8.26 10.27
N PRO A 52 8.98 8.41 10.92
CA PRO A 52 9.05 8.98 12.26
C PRO A 52 8.36 10.34 12.30
N SER A 53 7.75 10.70 13.43
CA SER A 53 7.07 12.00 13.58
C SER A 53 7.99 13.21 13.44
N ASP A 54 9.29 13.00 13.64
CA ASP A 54 10.37 13.99 13.69
C ASP A 54 11.35 13.87 12.50
N SER A 55 11.04 13.05 11.49
CA SER A 55 11.89 12.84 10.31
C SER A 55 11.07 12.71 9.03
N ASP A 56 11.59 13.23 7.93
CA ASP A 56 11.04 13.01 6.59
C ASP A 56 11.61 11.74 5.92
N GLU A 57 12.49 11.01 6.61
CA GLU A 57 13.01 9.73 6.13
C GLU A 57 12.00 8.61 6.35
N GLN A 58 11.60 7.96 5.26
CA GLN A 58 10.68 6.84 5.28
C GLN A 58 11.38 5.60 5.83
N ILE A 59 10.86 4.99 6.90
CA ILE A 59 11.37 3.72 7.44
C ILE A 59 10.83 2.54 6.61
N ILE A 60 9.54 2.57 6.31
CA ILE A 60 8.83 1.48 5.60
C ILE A 60 7.91 2.06 4.53
N LYS A 61 7.80 1.35 3.40
CA LYS A 61 6.75 1.53 2.39
C LYS A 61 6.07 0.21 2.05
N ILE A 62 4.75 0.27 1.95
CA ILE A 62 3.89 -0.81 1.45
C ILE A 62 3.26 -0.34 0.14
N SER A 63 3.23 -1.23 -0.86
CA SER A 63 2.62 -0.97 -2.16
C SER A 63 1.83 -2.20 -2.62
N PRO A 64 0.56 -2.06 -3.03
CA PRO A 64 -0.26 -3.13 -3.54
C PRO A 64 0.21 -3.63 -4.90
N PHE A 65 1.00 -2.82 -5.62
CA PHE A 65 1.64 -3.24 -6.86
C PHE A 65 2.82 -4.17 -6.60
N ASP A 66 3.38 -4.14 -5.39
CA ASP A 66 4.52 -4.99 -5.01
C ASP A 66 4.02 -6.30 -4.36
N ASP A 67 2.71 -6.46 -4.19
CA ASP A 67 2.06 -7.62 -3.61
C ASP A 67 1.67 -8.65 -4.68
N TYR A 68 1.60 -9.92 -4.29
CA TYR A 68 1.46 -11.05 -5.22
C TYR A 68 0.64 -12.20 -4.64
N VAL A 69 0.28 -13.13 -5.51
CA VAL A 69 -0.37 -14.40 -5.22
C VAL A 69 0.44 -15.53 -5.85
N TYR A 70 0.34 -16.70 -5.22
CA TYR A 70 0.93 -17.92 -5.75
C TYR A 70 -0.14 -18.91 -6.17
N ARG A 71 0.11 -19.56 -7.29
CA ARG A 71 -0.74 -20.63 -7.82
C ARG A 71 0.13 -21.60 -8.60
N ASP A 72 0.02 -22.89 -8.31
CA ASP A 72 0.70 -23.96 -9.06
C ASP A 72 2.22 -23.74 -9.12
N GLY A 73 2.80 -23.20 -8.04
CA GLY A 73 4.23 -22.83 -7.96
C GLY A 73 4.64 -21.55 -8.70
N GLU A 74 3.72 -20.90 -9.42
CA GLU A 74 3.97 -19.63 -10.08
C GLU A 74 3.62 -18.44 -9.18
N LYS A 75 4.35 -17.33 -9.35
CA LYS A 75 4.12 -16.03 -8.68
C LYS A 75 3.51 -15.04 -9.68
N GLU A 76 2.52 -14.27 -9.24
CA GLU A 76 1.93 -13.19 -10.04
C GLU A 76 1.52 -12.01 -9.15
N HIS A 77 1.71 -10.78 -9.64
CA HIS A 77 1.27 -9.58 -8.93
C HIS A 77 -0.24 -9.59 -8.70
N LEU A 78 -0.70 -9.05 -7.56
CA LEU A 78 -2.12 -8.88 -7.30
C LEU A 78 -2.75 -8.00 -8.37
N VAL A 79 -2.15 -6.86 -8.64
CA VAL A 79 -2.58 -5.90 -9.66
C VAL A 79 -1.38 -5.51 -10.51
N THR A 80 -1.53 -5.54 -11.83
CA THR A 80 -0.47 -5.05 -12.73
C THR A 80 -0.34 -3.53 -12.60
N GLU A 81 0.89 -3.04 -12.44
CA GLU A 81 1.17 -1.60 -12.35
C GLU A 81 0.74 -0.86 -13.65
N PRO A 82 0.14 0.34 -13.53
CA PRO A 82 -0.20 1.14 -14.70
C PRO A 82 1.02 1.45 -15.57
N GLY A 83 1.00 1.00 -16.84
CA GLY A 83 2.10 1.21 -17.79
C GLY A 83 2.81 -0.07 -18.25
N TYR A 84 2.57 -1.21 -17.60
CA TYR A 84 3.01 -2.52 -18.10
C TYR A 84 2.10 -3.05 -19.22
N ARG A 85 2.65 -3.93 -20.09
CA ARG A 85 2.15 -4.39 -21.41
C ARG A 85 0.76 -5.08 -21.48
N LEU A 86 -0.12 -4.90 -20.51
CA LEU A 86 -1.53 -5.29 -20.64
C LEU A 86 -2.31 -4.08 -21.17
N ARG A 87 -2.71 -4.12 -22.45
CA ARG A 87 -3.48 -3.06 -23.13
C ARG A 87 -4.74 -2.60 -22.37
N ASN A 88 -5.22 -3.37 -21.39
CA ASN A 88 -6.44 -3.14 -20.61
C ASN A 88 -6.23 -3.22 -19.08
N ALA A 89 -5.05 -2.89 -18.55
CA ALA A 89 -4.83 -2.79 -17.10
C ALA A 89 -5.62 -1.59 -16.52
N ILE A 90 -6.87 -1.82 -16.15
CA ILE A 90 -7.69 -0.86 -15.41
C ILE A 90 -7.41 -1.10 -13.93
N VAL A 91 -6.89 -0.08 -13.27
CA VAL A 91 -6.71 -0.08 -11.81
C VAL A 91 -7.61 0.99 -11.22
N TYR A 92 -8.45 0.60 -10.26
CA TYR A 92 -9.05 1.56 -9.35
C TYR A 92 -8.31 1.52 -8.03
N SER A 93 -8.17 2.69 -7.42
CA SER A 93 -7.73 2.85 -6.04
C SER A 93 -8.66 3.84 -5.35
N ALA A 94 -9.17 3.45 -4.18
CA ALA A 94 -10.01 4.29 -3.32
C ALA A 94 -9.41 4.33 -1.92
N LEU A 95 -9.21 5.53 -1.40
CA LEU A 95 -8.57 5.76 -0.10
C LEU A 95 -9.54 6.53 0.81
N SER A 96 -9.74 6.06 2.03
CA SER A 96 -10.66 6.68 2.99
C SER A 96 -10.13 6.59 4.42
N ILE A 97 -10.38 7.62 5.24
CA ILE A 97 -10.14 7.58 6.68
C ILE A 97 -11.50 7.47 7.37
N VAL A 98 -11.65 6.46 8.21
CA VAL A 98 -12.84 6.23 9.04
C VAL A 98 -12.46 6.38 10.51
N LYS A 99 -13.20 7.20 11.25
CA LYS A 99 -13.03 7.34 12.71
C LYS A 99 -14.05 6.44 13.42
N LYS A 100 -13.59 5.46 14.20
CA LYS A 100 -14.50 4.62 15.00
C LYS A 100 -14.96 5.37 16.25
N THR A 101 -16.27 5.49 16.39
CA THR A 101 -16.93 6.27 17.45
C THR A 101 -16.74 5.69 18.85
N PHE A 102 -16.51 4.37 18.97
CA PHE A 102 -16.45 3.68 20.27
C PHE A 102 -15.06 3.59 20.91
N PHE A 103 -13.98 3.82 20.16
CA PHE A 103 -12.60 3.72 20.67
C PHE A 103 -11.72 4.93 20.32
N GLY A 104 -12.25 5.91 19.57
CA GLY A 104 -11.49 7.07 19.11
C GLY A 104 -10.42 6.75 18.05
N THR A 105 -10.21 5.48 17.73
CA THR A 105 -9.22 5.00 16.76
C THR A 105 -9.57 5.47 15.35
N LYS A 106 -8.58 6.07 14.67
CA LYS A 106 -8.66 6.36 13.24
C LYS A 106 -8.16 5.16 12.46
N GLU A 107 -8.90 4.79 11.43
CA GLU A 107 -8.60 3.67 10.55
C GLU A 107 -8.50 4.18 9.11
N LEU A 108 -7.40 3.88 8.43
CA LEU A 108 -7.24 4.09 6.99
C LEU A 108 -7.69 2.82 6.27
N ILE A 109 -8.66 2.97 5.37
CA ILE A 109 -9.12 1.91 4.49
C ILE A 109 -8.66 2.25 3.08
N TRP A 110 -7.91 1.33 2.49
CA TRP A 110 -7.44 1.44 1.11
C TRP A 110 -7.94 0.25 0.30
N GLU A 111 -8.76 0.52 -0.71
CA GLU A 111 -9.22 -0.49 -1.63
C GLU A 111 -8.53 -0.32 -2.98
N ILE A 112 -8.01 -1.41 -3.51
CA ILE A 112 -7.47 -1.47 -4.86
C ILE A 112 -8.09 -2.64 -5.61
N GLU A 113 -8.36 -2.45 -6.89
CA GLU A 113 -8.82 -3.51 -7.77
C GLU A 113 -8.21 -3.30 -9.14
N GLY A 114 -7.88 -4.40 -9.76
CA GLY A 114 -7.42 -4.38 -11.13
C GLY A 114 -7.29 -5.78 -11.66
N ASN A 115 -6.52 -5.90 -12.73
CA ASN A 115 -6.30 -7.16 -13.40
C ASN A 115 -4.82 -7.54 -13.33
N ASN A 116 -4.58 -8.84 -13.30
CA ASN A 116 -3.29 -9.46 -13.56
C ASN A 116 -3.44 -10.49 -14.69
N ARG A 117 -2.40 -11.29 -14.98
CA ARG A 117 -2.47 -12.28 -16.07
C ARG A 117 -3.48 -13.41 -15.84
N TRP A 118 -3.90 -13.65 -14.59
CA TRP A 118 -4.85 -14.70 -14.21
C TRP A 118 -6.30 -14.21 -14.09
N GLY A 119 -6.48 -12.90 -13.99
CA GLY A 119 -7.78 -12.25 -14.04
C GLY A 119 -7.89 -11.10 -13.06
N LYS A 120 -9.12 -10.85 -12.60
CA LYS A 120 -9.45 -9.70 -11.77
C LYS A 120 -9.22 -9.98 -10.29
N THR A 121 -8.65 -9.02 -9.60
CA THR A 121 -8.37 -9.06 -8.17
C THR A 121 -8.88 -7.81 -7.47
N LYS A 122 -9.26 -7.96 -6.21
CA LYS A 122 -9.55 -6.85 -5.29
C LYS A 122 -8.81 -7.08 -3.99
N THR A 123 -8.11 -6.05 -3.54
CA THR A 123 -7.41 -6.05 -2.26
C THR A 123 -7.86 -4.87 -1.42
N THR A 124 -8.24 -5.14 -0.17
CA THR A 124 -8.60 -4.12 0.81
C THR A 124 -7.58 -4.14 1.94
N TYR A 125 -6.89 -3.03 2.17
CA TYR A 125 -6.07 -2.77 3.34
C TYR A 125 -6.88 -2.02 4.38
N ARG A 126 -6.71 -2.41 5.63
CA ARG A 126 -7.24 -1.72 6.79
C ARG A 126 -6.08 -1.49 7.74
N ILE A 127 -5.84 -0.24 8.06
CA ILE A 127 -4.68 0.21 8.81
C ILE A 127 -5.14 1.05 9.97
N TRP A 128 -4.75 0.66 11.17
CA TRP A 128 -5.12 1.37 12.39
C TRP A 128 -4.01 1.31 13.41
N GLU A 129 -4.01 2.26 14.33
CA GLU A 129 -3.05 2.34 15.42
C GLU A 129 -3.73 1.92 16.74
N GLU A 130 -3.14 0.96 17.44
CA GLU A 130 -3.54 0.52 18.79
C GLU A 130 -2.30 0.50 19.69
N GLU A 131 -2.30 1.30 20.77
CA GLU A 131 -1.26 1.26 21.82
C GLU A 131 0.21 1.29 21.31
N ASN A 132 0.48 2.11 20.28
CA ASN A 132 1.76 2.22 19.54
C ASN A 132 2.10 1.03 18.63
N THR A 133 1.11 0.22 18.26
CA THR A 133 1.24 -0.81 17.23
C THR A 133 0.38 -0.41 16.05
N LEU A 134 0.99 -0.36 14.87
CA LEU A 134 0.26 -0.21 13.63
C LEU A 134 -0.14 -1.60 13.13
N SER A 135 -1.43 -1.85 13.06
CA SER A 135 -1.97 -3.09 12.55
C SER A 135 -2.34 -2.92 11.08
N VAL A 136 -1.91 -3.87 10.24
CA VAL A 136 -2.23 -3.92 8.82
C VAL A 136 -3.01 -5.22 8.56
N GLU A 137 -4.30 -5.09 8.31
CA GLU A 137 -5.13 -6.19 7.82
C GLU A 137 -5.31 -6.05 6.31
N ARG A 138 -5.13 -7.15 5.60
CA ARG A 138 -5.32 -7.22 4.15
C ARG A 138 -6.30 -8.31 3.80
N LEU A 139 -7.31 -7.95 3.00
CA LEU A 139 -8.24 -8.90 2.42
C LEU A 139 -8.01 -8.98 0.92
N VAL A 140 -7.50 -10.12 0.45
CA VAL A 140 -7.26 -10.41 -0.97
C VAL A 140 -8.41 -11.24 -1.52
N ARG A 141 -8.91 -10.85 -2.70
CA ARG A 141 -9.94 -11.55 -3.46
C ARG A 141 -9.54 -11.67 -4.93
N ALA A 142 -9.84 -12.81 -5.53
CA ALA A 142 -9.68 -13.09 -6.94
C ALA A 142 -11.02 -13.60 -7.51
N ASP A 143 -11.43 -13.11 -8.68
CA ASP A 143 -12.74 -13.45 -9.24
C ASP A 143 -12.71 -14.80 -9.97
N THR A 144 -11.69 -14.99 -10.82
CA THR A 144 -11.63 -16.06 -11.82
C THR A 144 -10.68 -17.19 -11.47
N PHE A 145 -9.80 -17.02 -10.48
CA PHE A 145 -8.76 -18.01 -10.16
C PHE A 145 -8.65 -18.27 -8.65
N LEU A 146 -8.08 -19.43 -8.31
CA LEU A 146 -7.71 -19.82 -6.95
C LEU A 146 -6.22 -19.56 -6.76
N PHE A 147 -5.83 -19.27 -5.52
CA PHE A 147 -4.42 -19.12 -5.12
C PHE A 147 -4.14 -19.88 -3.82
N GLU A 148 -2.88 -20.25 -3.63
CA GLU A 148 -2.38 -21.12 -2.56
C GLU A 148 -1.55 -20.36 -1.53
N ALA A 149 -1.08 -19.16 -1.88
CA ALA A 149 -0.46 -18.24 -0.94
C ALA A 149 -0.66 -16.80 -1.37
N VAL A 150 -0.55 -15.89 -0.40
CA VAL A 150 -0.55 -14.44 -0.61
C VAL A 150 0.78 -13.88 -0.14
N GLY A 151 1.35 -13.06 -0.99
CA GLY A 151 2.60 -12.37 -0.78
C GLY A 151 2.46 -10.90 -0.46
N GLN A 152 3.32 -10.38 0.42
CA GLN A 152 3.50 -8.95 0.63
C GLN A 152 4.94 -8.55 0.43
N SER A 153 5.16 -7.42 -0.23
CA SER A 153 6.48 -6.80 -0.27
C SER A 153 6.49 -5.53 0.56
N ILE A 154 7.49 -5.39 1.41
CA ILE A 154 7.71 -4.23 2.26
C ILE A 154 9.08 -3.67 1.95
N VAL A 155 9.12 -2.46 1.40
CA VAL A 155 10.37 -1.76 1.12
C VAL A 155 10.82 -1.04 2.39
N VAL A 156 12.04 -1.32 2.83
CA VAL A 156 12.67 -0.67 3.99
C VAL A 156 13.58 0.48 3.53
N CYS A 157 13.91 1.39 4.43
CA CYS A 157 14.80 2.50 4.14
C CYS A 157 16.19 2.03 3.67
N SER A 158 16.87 2.81 2.83
CA SER A 158 18.18 2.42 2.29
C SER A 158 19.29 2.36 3.34
N SER A 159 19.15 3.12 4.43
CA SER A 159 20.03 3.08 5.60
C SER A 159 19.61 2.00 6.61
N CYS A 160 18.55 1.24 6.38
CA CYS A 160 18.02 0.33 7.38
C CYS A 160 18.85 -0.95 7.47
N VAL A 161 19.14 -1.37 8.70
CA VAL A 161 19.66 -2.69 9.02
C VAL A 161 18.47 -3.59 9.35
N VAL A 162 18.39 -4.73 8.66
CA VAL A 162 17.39 -5.77 8.96
C VAL A 162 18.04 -6.80 9.88
N VAL A 163 17.50 -6.92 11.08
CA VAL A 163 17.88 -7.89 12.09
C VAL A 163 16.80 -8.95 12.17
N ASP A 164 17.17 -10.18 11.83
CA ASP A 164 16.33 -11.37 11.93
C ASP A 164 16.66 -12.11 13.25
N PRO A 165 15.85 -11.96 14.32
CA PRO A 165 15.98 -12.79 15.51
C PRO A 165 15.44 -14.17 15.14
N SER A 166 16.31 -15.04 14.65
CA SER A 166 16.04 -16.25 13.87
C SER A 166 15.23 -17.38 14.55
N ALA A 167 14.32 -17.07 15.46
CA ALA A 167 13.43 -18.00 16.17
C ALA A 167 12.06 -17.41 16.59
N ILE A 168 11.78 -16.12 16.39
CA ILE A 168 10.60 -15.48 17.00
C ILE A 168 9.90 -14.56 16.01
N SER A 169 9.07 -15.12 15.12
CA SER A 169 7.85 -14.52 14.54
C SER A 169 7.85 -13.03 14.15
N ALA A 170 9.01 -12.41 13.89
CA ALA A 170 9.16 -10.97 13.77
C ALA A 170 10.51 -10.57 13.18
N VAL A 171 10.49 -9.57 12.30
CA VAL A 171 11.67 -8.94 11.71
C VAL A 171 11.85 -7.56 12.32
N THR A 172 13.05 -7.22 12.77
CA THR A 172 13.36 -5.86 13.23
C THR A 172 14.09 -5.09 12.14
N VAL A 173 13.54 -3.96 11.75
CA VAL A 173 14.13 -2.99 10.82
C VAL A 173 14.61 -1.80 11.65
N ILE A 174 15.89 -1.45 11.57
CA ILE A 174 16.48 -0.35 12.35
C ILE A 174 17.07 0.65 11.37
N ASP A 175 16.65 1.92 11.42
CA ASP A 175 17.33 2.99 10.71
C ASP A 175 18.71 3.23 11.35
N SER A 176 19.78 3.01 10.58
CA SER A 176 21.14 3.15 11.08
C SER A 176 21.54 4.59 11.42
N LYS A 177 20.79 5.59 10.94
CA LYS A 177 21.12 7.01 11.18
C LYS A 177 20.71 7.50 12.56
N ASP A 178 19.50 7.17 12.99
CA ASP A 178 18.91 7.68 14.24
C ASP A 178 18.54 6.57 15.24
N GLY A 179 18.73 5.30 14.88
CA GLY A 179 18.45 4.15 15.74
C GLY A 179 16.97 3.84 15.90
N LYS A 180 16.08 4.51 15.15
CA LYS A 180 14.64 4.19 15.18
C LYS A 180 14.40 2.82 14.61
N ARG A 181 13.43 2.12 15.17
CA ARG A 181 13.15 0.72 14.85
C ARG A 181 11.69 0.52 14.47
N ALA A 182 11.44 -0.35 13.51
CA ALA A 182 10.16 -0.93 13.23
C ALA A 182 10.29 -2.44 13.39
N VAL A 183 9.40 -3.05 14.17
CA VAL A 183 9.31 -4.50 14.33
C VAL A 183 8.10 -4.98 13.55
N ILE A 184 8.32 -5.77 12.52
CA ILE A 184 7.27 -6.35 11.69
C ILE A 184 7.06 -7.78 12.19
N SER A 185 5.99 -8.00 12.95
CA SER A 185 5.62 -9.33 13.45
C SER A 185 4.78 -10.07 12.42
N ASP A 186 5.14 -11.34 12.19
CA ASP A 186 4.28 -12.30 11.50
C ASP A 186 3.21 -12.85 12.45
N THR A 187 2.22 -13.52 11.88
CA THR A 187 1.15 -14.20 12.65
C THR A 187 1.42 -15.69 12.86
N GLY A 188 2.68 -16.13 12.78
CA GLY A 188 3.12 -17.50 13.07
C GLY A 188 2.96 -18.51 11.92
N ASN A 189 2.44 -18.11 10.76
CA ASN A 189 2.32 -18.96 9.57
C ASN A 189 2.78 -18.20 8.31
N GLN A 190 3.85 -17.42 8.40
CA GLN A 190 4.41 -16.71 7.26
C GLN A 190 5.86 -17.13 7.06
N THR A 191 6.28 -17.24 5.82
CA THR A 191 7.71 -17.33 5.47
C THR A 191 8.18 -15.94 5.11
N VAL A 192 9.35 -15.54 5.62
CA VAL A 192 9.90 -14.21 5.38
C VAL A 192 11.22 -14.33 4.62
N PHE A 193 11.37 -13.55 3.55
CA PHE A 193 12.61 -13.44 2.78
C PHE A 193 13.12 -12.00 2.81
N PHE A 194 14.43 -11.82 2.97
CA PHE A 194 15.06 -10.51 2.87
C PHE A 194 15.87 -10.39 1.58
N HIS A 195 15.42 -9.52 0.68
CA HIS A 195 16.08 -9.20 -0.58
C HIS A 195 16.96 -7.97 -0.38
N LYS A 196 18.19 -8.21 0.10
CA LYS A 196 19.13 -7.16 0.50
C LYS A 196 19.39 -6.13 -0.60
N ASP A 197 19.57 -6.57 -1.85
CA ASP A 197 19.90 -5.70 -2.99
C ASP A 197 18.77 -4.73 -3.35
N TRP A 198 17.55 -5.01 -2.92
CA TRP A 198 16.37 -4.18 -3.17
C TRP A 198 15.84 -3.50 -1.90
N GLY A 199 16.48 -3.72 -0.74
CA GLY A 199 15.99 -3.24 0.54
C GLY A 199 14.54 -3.66 0.78
N MET A 200 14.22 -4.94 0.51
CA MET A 200 12.83 -5.41 0.50
C MET A 200 12.66 -6.67 1.36
N LEU A 201 11.63 -6.67 2.20
CA LEU A 201 11.15 -7.84 2.91
C LEU A 201 9.95 -8.43 2.19
N GLU A 202 9.98 -9.74 1.98
CA GLU A 202 8.94 -10.49 1.32
C GLU A 202 8.26 -11.43 2.33
N PHE A 203 6.98 -11.23 2.60
CA PHE A 203 6.18 -12.06 3.51
C PHE A 203 5.22 -12.95 2.70
N VAL A 204 5.36 -14.26 2.82
CA VAL A 204 4.52 -15.25 2.13
C VAL A 204 3.64 -15.96 3.13
N THR A 205 2.33 -15.77 3.02
CA THR A 205 1.32 -16.45 3.85
C THR A 205 0.66 -17.56 3.03
N PRO A 206 0.90 -18.85 3.32
CA PRO A 206 0.14 -19.93 2.72
C PRO A 206 -1.32 -19.85 3.16
N VAL A 207 -2.22 -20.23 2.27
CA VAL A 207 -3.62 -20.47 2.60
C VAL A 207 -3.86 -21.96 2.77
N SER A 208 -4.74 -22.34 3.69
CA SER A 208 -4.97 -23.76 4.05
C SER A 208 -5.38 -24.63 2.85
N HIS A 209 -6.17 -24.08 1.93
CA HIS A 209 -6.54 -24.67 0.66
C HIS A 209 -6.60 -23.59 -0.42
N ALA A 210 -6.42 -23.99 -1.68
CA ALA A 210 -6.55 -23.10 -2.82
C ALA A 210 -7.94 -22.41 -2.79
N GLN A 211 -7.95 -21.09 -2.68
CA GLN A 211 -9.18 -20.32 -2.47
C GLN A 211 -9.19 -19.02 -3.26
N LYS A 212 -10.38 -18.45 -3.47
CA LYS A 212 -10.58 -17.17 -4.16
C LYS A 212 -10.42 -15.96 -3.24
N LYS A 213 -10.39 -16.17 -1.93
CA LYS A 213 -10.43 -15.10 -0.93
C LYS A 213 -9.58 -15.51 0.27
N ALA A 214 -8.69 -14.62 0.69
CA ALA A 214 -7.87 -14.83 1.87
C ALA A 214 -7.74 -13.55 2.67
N LYS A 215 -7.82 -13.70 3.98
CA LYS A 215 -7.59 -12.62 4.93
C LYS A 215 -6.22 -12.84 5.55
N VAL A 216 -5.33 -11.87 5.39
CA VAL A 216 -3.95 -11.89 5.88
C VAL A 216 -3.80 -10.75 6.87
N PHE A 217 -3.19 -11.04 8.01
CA PHE A 217 -2.92 -10.05 9.04
C PHE A 217 -1.41 -9.89 9.18
N GLN A 218 -0.99 -8.66 9.47
CA GLN A 218 0.38 -8.35 9.81
C GLN A 218 0.39 -7.21 10.84
N PHE A 219 1.33 -7.27 11.78
CA PHE A 219 1.49 -6.26 12.80
C PHE A 219 2.83 -5.55 12.60
N ILE A 220 2.80 -4.23 12.48
CA ILE A 220 3.98 -3.39 12.37
C ILE A 220 4.04 -2.53 13.63
N ARG A 221 4.92 -2.91 14.55
CA ARG A 221 5.18 -2.12 15.75
C ARG A 221 6.28 -1.12 15.45
N LEU A 222 5.92 0.15 15.40
CA LEU A 222 6.85 1.27 15.21
C LEU A 222 7.32 1.78 16.57
#